data_AF-A0A2W1AXV3-F1
#
_entry.id   AF-A0A2W1AXV3-F1
#
_cell.length_a   1.000
_cell.length_b   1.000
_cell.length_c   1.000
_cell.angle_alpha   90.00
_cell.angle_beta   90.00
_cell.angle_gamma   90.00
#
_symmetry.space_group_name_H-M   'P 1'
#
loop_
_entity.id
_entity.type
_entity.pdbx_description
1 polymer ?
#
loop_
_entity_poly.entity_id
_entity_poly.type
_entity_poly.pdbx_seq_one_letter_code
_entity_poly.pdbx_strand_id
1 'polypeptide(L)'
;MDVQGPEKPKFYLQKAETTLTTLVDEKNVMGQLYGFKAIPNVYLINSDGKVEYIELGTFNIKEPNKRTLLQNWSSGKEFRSLQVESFEQSIHEKANSLFVVGQQLLNDGKPQEAVEIWRKAISIDPNNYIIRKQIWAIENPDRFYKDKVDYPWQDAQLEKGL
;
A
#
# COMPACT_ATOMS: atom_id res chain seq x y z
N MET A 1 3.49 1.94 -3.81
CA MET A 1 4.82 1.92 -4.44
C MET A 1 5.26 0.48 -4.66
N ASP A 2 6.23 0.28 -5.53
CA ASP A 2 6.98 -0.97 -5.65
C ASP A 2 8.46 -0.62 -5.55
N VAL A 3 9.19 -1.23 -4.62
CA VAL A 3 10.60 -0.93 -4.35
C VAL A 3 11.52 -1.31 -5.51
N GLN A 4 11.06 -2.14 -6.45
CA GLN A 4 11.82 -2.52 -7.65
C GLN A 4 11.67 -1.49 -8.78
N GLY A 5 10.97 -0.39 -8.54
CA GLY A 5 10.88 0.77 -9.44
C GLY A 5 9.52 0.94 -10.13
N PRO A 6 9.31 2.11 -10.78
CA PRO A 6 8.01 2.53 -11.30
C PRO A 6 7.51 1.69 -12.48
N GLU A 7 8.38 0.94 -13.17
CA GLU A 7 7.95 0.07 -14.27
C GLU A 7 7.07 -1.10 -13.80
N LYS A 8 7.23 -1.56 -12.55
CA LYS A 8 6.39 -2.62 -11.97
C LYS A 8 4.90 -2.23 -11.87
N PRO A 9 4.51 -1.10 -11.25
CA PRO A 9 3.11 -0.68 -11.25
C PRO A 9 2.63 -0.27 -12.65
N LYS A 10 3.49 0.33 -13.48
CA LYS A 10 3.14 0.78 -14.84
C LYS A 10 2.60 -0.33 -15.73
N PHE A 11 3.13 -1.56 -15.61
CA PHE A 11 2.60 -2.75 -16.28
C PHE A 11 1.08 -2.92 -16.08
N TYR A 12 0.60 -2.80 -14.84
CA TYR A 12 -0.82 -2.95 -14.51
C TYR A 12 -1.66 -1.77 -15.00
N LEU A 13 -1.11 -0.55 -14.92
CA LEU A 13 -1.80 0.66 -15.38
C LEU A 13 -2.06 0.62 -16.90
N GLN A 14 -1.07 0.17 -17.67
CA GLN A 14 -1.19 0.01 -19.12
C GLN A 14 -2.22 -1.07 -19.48
N LYS A 15 -2.18 -2.23 -18.80
CA LYS A 15 -3.15 -3.31 -19.01
C LYS A 15 -4.58 -2.92 -18.63
N ALA A 16 -4.74 -1.99 -17.69
CA ALA A 16 -6.03 -1.48 -17.27
C ALA A 16 -6.53 -0.29 -18.10
N GLU A 17 -5.74 0.20 -19.08
CA GLU A 17 -6.07 1.37 -19.91
C GLU A 17 -6.53 2.58 -19.08
N THR A 18 -5.88 2.80 -17.93
CA THR A 18 -6.32 3.84 -16.99
C THR A 18 -6.12 5.24 -17.58
N THR A 19 -7.10 6.11 -17.37
CA THR A 19 -7.03 7.55 -17.66
C THR A 19 -6.76 8.39 -16.42
N LEU A 20 -6.74 7.76 -15.24
CA LEU A 20 -6.50 8.44 -13.97
C LEU A 20 -5.02 8.78 -13.81
N THR A 21 -4.76 10.00 -13.37
CA THR A 21 -3.40 10.42 -13.00
C THR A 21 -2.88 9.51 -11.90
N THR A 22 -1.73 8.88 -12.13
CA THR A 22 -1.10 7.95 -11.19
C THR A 22 0.31 8.43 -10.88
N LEU A 23 0.65 8.47 -9.59
CA LEU A 23 1.96 8.88 -9.09
C LEU A 23 2.62 7.71 -8.35
N VAL A 24 3.96 7.68 -8.34
CA VAL A 24 4.74 6.69 -7.59
C VAL A 24 5.45 7.38 -6.44
N ASP A 25 5.13 6.96 -5.21
CA ASP A 25 5.82 7.39 -3.99
C ASP A 25 7.15 6.63 -3.84
N GLU A 26 8.15 6.99 -4.64
CA GLU A 26 9.42 6.24 -4.72
C GLU A 26 10.17 6.20 -3.39
N LYS A 27 10.10 7.28 -2.61
CA LYS A 27 10.79 7.43 -1.32
C LYS A 27 9.94 7.00 -0.11
N ASN A 28 8.74 6.45 -0.35
CA ASN A 28 7.78 6.06 0.69
C ASN A 28 7.39 7.19 1.67
N VAL A 29 7.45 8.45 1.22
CA VAL A 29 7.16 9.61 2.07
C VAL A 29 5.70 9.62 2.47
N MET A 30 4.80 9.31 1.53
CA MET A 30 3.36 9.21 1.80
C MET A 30 3.07 7.98 2.67
N GLY A 31 3.73 6.85 2.39
CA GLY A 31 3.59 5.66 3.23
C GLY A 31 3.97 5.91 4.69
N GLN A 32 5.02 6.70 4.94
CA GLN A 32 5.40 7.13 6.29
C GLN A 32 4.36 8.06 6.92
N LEU A 33 4.00 9.16 6.23
CA LEU A 33 3.11 10.20 6.77
C LEU A 33 1.69 9.71 7.05
N TYR A 34 1.18 8.81 6.21
CA TYR A 34 -0.23 8.41 6.20
C TYR A 34 -0.50 7.00 6.76
N GLY A 35 0.52 6.30 7.25
CA GLY A 35 0.30 5.03 7.93
C GLY A 35 -0.09 3.87 7.02
N PHE A 36 0.35 3.86 5.76
CA PHE A 36 -0.04 2.81 4.82
C PHE A 36 0.53 1.46 5.25
N LYS A 37 -0.35 0.52 5.60
CA LYS A 37 -0.01 -0.85 5.96
C LYS A 37 -0.55 -1.88 4.99
N ALA A 38 -1.67 -1.56 4.33
CA ALA A 38 -2.29 -2.40 3.31
C ALA A 38 -2.85 -1.50 2.19
N ILE A 39 -3.29 -2.12 1.10
CA ILE A 39 -3.95 -1.44 -0.02
C ILE A 39 -5.25 -2.18 -0.35
N PRO A 40 -6.27 -1.47 -0.87
CA PRO A 40 -6.26 -0.03 -1.22
C PRO A 40 -6.61 0.89 -0.03
N ASN A 41 -6.11 2.13 -0.11
CA ASN A 41 -6.40 3.23 0.82
C ASN A 41 -7.18 4.32 0.09
N VAL A 42 -8.10 5.01 0.78
CA VAL A 42 -8.87 6.14 0.22
C VAL A 42 -8.78 7.34 1.14
N TYR A 43 -8.50 8.49 0.53
CA TYR A 43 -8.59 9.82 1.14
C TYR A 43 -9.53 10.67 0.30
N LEU A 44 -10.57 11.21 0.92
CA LEU A 44 -11.44 12.19 0.27
C LEU A 44 -11.06 13.58 0.77
N ILE A 45 -10.65 14.45 -0.14
CA ILE A 45 -10.13 15.78 0.14
C ILE A 45 -10.99 16.78 -0.61
N ASN A 46 -11.59 17.72 0.12
CA ASN A 46 -12.45 18.73 -0.50
C ASN A 46 -11.63 19.84 -1.20
N SER A 47 -12.33 20.79 -1.82
CA SER A 47 -11.70 21.90 -2.56
C SER A 47 -10.83 22.82 -1.70
N ASP A 48 -11.07 22.86 -0.38
CA ASP A 48 -10.28 23.65 0.57
C ASP A 48 -9.05 22.88 1.08
N GLY A 49 -8.80 21.67 0.56
CA GLY A 49 -7.68 20.82 0.97
C GLY A 49 -7.92 20.07 2.28
N LYS A 50 -9.14 20.08 2.83
CA LYS A 50 -9.47 19.37 4.07
C LYS A 50 -9.74 17.90 3.77
N VAL A 51 -9.10 17.00 4.51
CA VAL A 51 -9.44 15.58 4.50
C VAL A 51 -10.80 15.40 5.18
N GLU A 52 -11.77 14.95 4.42
CA GLU A 52 -13.11 14.67 4.91
C GLU A 52 -13.29 13.19 5.23
N TYR A 53 -12.54 12.26 4.63
CA TYR A 53 -12.66 10.82 4.92
C TYR A 53 -11.38 10.06 4.67
N ILE A 54 -11.14 9.04 5.49
CA ILE A 54 -10.01 8.13 5.41
C ILE A 54 -10.53 6.70 5.59
N GLU A 55 -10.09 5.78 4.73
CA GLU A 55 -10.23 4.35 4.96
C GLU A 55 -8.95 3.65 4.47
N LEU A 56 -8.30 2.90 5.37
CA LEU A 56 -7.02 2.26 5.10
C LEU A 56 -7.17 0.74 4.91
N GLY A 57 -6.53 0.23 3.86
CA GLY A 57 -6.33 -1.19 3.60
C GLY A 57 -7.57 -2.00 3.21
N THR A 58 -8.78 -1.45 3.38
CA THR A 58 -10.04 -2.22 3.33
C THR A 58 -11.03 -1.70 2.30
N PHE A 59 -10.74 -0.57 1.64
CA PHE A 59 -11.68 0.05 0.73
C PHE A 59 -11.95 -0.82 -0.52
N ASN A 60 -13.20 -1.02 -0.90
CA ASN A 60 -13.53 -1.75 -2.12
C ASN A 60 -14.68 -1.10 -2.88
N ILE A 61 -14.36 -0.43 -3.98
CA ILE A 61 -15.34 0.26 -4.85
C ILE A 61 -16.42 -0.68 -5.43
N LYS A 62 -16.18 -2.00 -5.44
CA LYS A 62 -17.16 -2.97 -5.94
C LYS A 62 -18.32 -3.15 -4.96
N GLU A 63 -18.12 -2.86 -3.68
CA GLU A 63 -19.17 -2.91 -2.66
C GLU A 63 -20.17 -1.77 -2.88
N PRO A 64 -21.49 -2.06 -2.92
CA PRO A 64 -22.51 -1.04 -3.17
C PRO A 64 -22.43 0.15 -2.21
N ASN A 65 -22.21 -0.09 -0.92
CA ASN A 65 -22.15 0.97 0.09
C ASN A 65 -20.94 1.90 -0.11
N LYS A 66 -19.77 1.34 -0.45
CA LYS A 66 -18.55 2.13 -0.73
C LYS A 66 -18.71 2.97 -1.99
N ARG A 67 -19.37 2.42 -3.02
CA ARG A 67 -19.71 3.16 -4.25
C ARG A 67 -20.68 4.31 -3.97
N THR A 68 -21.76 4.05 -3.23
CA THR A 68 -22.74 5.07 -2.86
C THR A 68 -22.11 6.18 -2.03
N LEU A 69 -21.21 5.84 -1.10
CA LEU A 69 -20.45 6.82 -0.31
C LEU A 69 -19.70 7.81 -1.22
N LEU A 70 -18.94 7.32 -2.19
CA LEU A 70 -18.19 8.18 -3.12
C LEU A 70 -19.09 8.99 -4.03
N GLN A 71 -20.21 8.43 -4.49
CA GLN A 71 -21.18 9.15 -5.31
C GLN A 71 -21.85 10.28 -4.54
N ASN A 72 -22.19 10.07 -3.27
CA ASN A 72 -22.76 11.12 -2.42
C ASN A 72 -21.72 12.22 -2.16
N TRP A 73 -20.50 11.84 -1.77
CA TRP A 73 -19.40 12.80 -1.55
C TRP A 73 -19.13 13.66 -2.79
N SER A 74 -18.92 13.03 -3.94
CA SER A 74 -18.59 13.74 -5.19
C SER A 74 -19.74 14.59 -5.75
N SER A 75 -20.99 14.31 -5.38
CA SER A 75 -22.16 15.11 -5.80
C SER A 75 -22.54 16.21 -4.80
N GLY A 76 -21.79 16.37 -3.70
CA GLY A 76 -22.11 17.33 -2.64
C GLY A 76 -23.39 16.99 -1.86
N LYS A 77 -23.92 15.77 -2.01
CA LYS A 77 -25.04 15.26 -1.20
C LYS A 77 -24.52 14.88 0.18
N GLU A 78 -25.40 14.95 1.19
CA GLU A 78 -25.11 14.69 2.61
C GLU A 78 -23.94 13.73 2.83
N PHE A 79 -22.78 14.30 3.09
CA PHE A 79 -21.58 13.57 3.45
C PHE A 79 -21.25 13.85 4.91
N ARG A 80 -21.52 12.86 5.76
CA ARG A 80 -21.06 12.87 7.15
C ARG A 80 -20.03 11.78 7.30
N SER A 81 -18.78 12.16 7.19
CA SER A 81 -17.70 11.30 7.62
C SER A 81 -17.56 11.38 9.14
N LEU A 82 -17.55 10.21 9.78
CA LEU A 82 -17.42 10.07 11.23
C LEU A 82 -16.11 9.39 11.63
N GLN A 83 -15.18 9.16 10.68
CA GLN A 83 -14.02 8.32 10.95
C GLN A 83 -12.75 8.94 10.39
N VAL A 84 -11.96 9.50 11.31
CA VAL A 84 -10.53 9.72 11.08
C VAL A 84 -9.86 8.49 11.65
N GLU A 85 -9.58 7.50 10.81
CA GLU A 85 -8.76 6.37 11.24
C GLU A 85 -7.41 6.90 11.74
N SER A 86 -7.02 6.48 12.93
CA SER A 86 -5.68 6.69 13.47
C SER A 86 -4.92 5.36 13.45
N PHE A 87 -3.59 5.44 13.33
CA PHE A 87 -2.71 4.29 13.41
C PHE A 87 -1.69 4.51 14.51
N GLU A 88 -1.12 3.40 15.03
CA GLU A 88 -0.04 3.43 16.02
C GLU A 88 1.23 4.03 15.40
N GLN A 89 1.36 5.36 15.50
CA GLN A 89 2.39 6.13 14.83
C GLN A 89 3.81 5.67 15.21
N SER A 90 4.04 5.38 16.49
CA SER A 90 5.37 4.96 16.97
C SER A 90 5.82 3.60 16.42
N ILE A 91 4.88 2.65 16.28
CA ILE A 91 5.16 1.32 15.69
C ILE A 91 5.42 1.48 14.20
N HIS A 92 4.58 2.27 13.53
CA HIS A 92 4.68 2.54 12.10
C HIS A 92 6.02 3.21 11.75
N GLU A 93 6.43 4.25 12.49
CA GLU A 93 7.69 4.97 12.26
C GLU A 93 8.92 4.06 12.41
N LYS A 94 8.92 3.16 13.41
CA LYS A 94 10.01 2.19 13.63
C LYS A 94 10.11 1.19 12.48
N ALA A 95 8.99 0.61 12.06
CA ALA A 95 8.97 -0.31 10.92
C ALA A 95 9.34 0.41 9.61
N ASN A 96 8.87 1.64 9.41
CA ASN A 96 9.18 2.47 8.26
C ASN A 96 10.68 2.82 8.17
N SER A 97 11.32 3.12 9.30
CA SER A 97 12.77 3.39 9.34
C SER A 97 13.58 2.20 8.81
N LEU A 98 13.20 0.97 9.19
CA LEU A 98 13.81 -0.24 8.64
C LEU A 98 13.43 -0.46 7.17
N PHE A 99 12.19 -0.12 6.78
CA PHE A 99 11.78 -0.19 5.39
C PHE A 99 12.68 0.65 4.47
N VAL A 100 12.96 1.90 4.86
CA VAL A 100 13.84 2.82 4.12
C VAL A 100 15.27 2.28 4.05
N VAL A 101 15.80 1.71 5.14
CA VAL A 101 17.13 1.05 5.12
C VAL A 101 17.16 -0.10 4.12
N GLY A 102 16.15 -0.97 4.11
CA GLY A 102 16.07 -2.05 3.12
C GLY A 102 15.92 -1.55 1.69
N GLN A 103 15.25 -0.42 1.46
CA GLN A 103 15.18 0.19 0.14
C GLN A 103 16.54 0.70 -0.33
N GLN A 104 17.35 1.31 0.56
CA GLN A 104 18.71 1.70 0.22
C GLN A 104 19.58 0.48 -0.12
N LEU A 105 19.51 -0.59 0.69
CA LEU A 105 20.24 -1.83 0.41
C LEU A 105 19.85 -2.43 -0.95
N LEU A 106 18.57 -2.41 -1.29
CA LEU A 106 18.11 -2.87 -2.60
C LEU A 106 18.70 -2.03 -3.73
N ASN A 107 18.70 -0.70 -3.59
CA ASN A 107 19.30 0.23 -4.56
C ASN A 107 20.81 0.01 -4.71
N ASP A 108 21.49 -0.40 -3.63
CA ASP A 108 22.92 -0.74 -3.61
C ASP A 108 23.21 -2.15 -4.18
N GLY A 109 22.19 -2.83 -4.73
CA GLY A 109 22.35 -4.17 -5.32
C GLY A 109 22.40 -5.31 -4.31
N LYS A 110 21.89 -5.10 -3.10
CA LYS A 110 21.93 -6.06 -1.98
C LYS A 110 20.52 -6.56 -1.58
N PRO A 111 19.82 -7.30 -2.47
CA PRO A 111 18.43 -7.69 -2.24
C PRO A 111 18.25 -8.62 -1.04
N GLN A 112 19.23 -9.48 -0.73
CA GLN A 112 19.14 -10.39 0.42
C GLN A 112 19.24 -9.63 1.76
N GLU A 113 20.19 -8.68 1.86
CA GLU A 113 20.31 -7.82 3.04
C GLU A 113 19.03 -6.96 3.23
N ALA A 114 18.46 -6.45 2.13
CA ALA A 114 17.19 -5.71 2.16
C ALA A 114 16.04 -6.55 2.75
N VAL A 115 15.90 -7.80 2.28
CA VAL A 115 14.89 -8.73 2.78
C VAL A 115 15.07 -9.02 4.27
N GLU A 116 16.30 -9.27 4.73
CA GLU A 116 16.57 -9.50 6.15
C GLU A 116 16.15 -8.30 7.03
N ILE A 117 16.44 -7.08 6.57
CA ILE A 117 16.01 -5.85 7.26
C ILE A 117 14.48 -5.72 7.26
N TRP A 118 13.82 -6.00 6.15
CA TRP A 118 12.36 -5.94 6.08
C TRP A 118 11.66 -7.01 6.91
N ARG A 119 12.26 -8.19 7.09
CA ARG A 119 11.76 -9.19 8.05
C ARG A 119 11.76 -8.65 9.49
N LYS A 120 12.81 -7.90 9.87
CA LYS A 120 12.84 -7.19 11.17
C LYS A 120 11.74 -6.12 11.26
N ALA A 121 11.47 -5.40 10.17
CA ALA A 121 10.38 -4.42 10.12
C ALA A 121 9.01 -5.07 10.34
N ILE A 122 8.76 -6.25 9.74
CA ILE A 122 7.52 -7.02 9.96
C ILE A 122 7.43 -7.52 11.40
N SER A 123 8.54 -7.88 12.05
CA SER A 123 8.50 -8.24 13.48
C SER A 123 8.06 -7.06 14.37
N ILE A 124 8.27 -5.82 13.94
CA ILE A 124 7.83 -4.61 14.65
C ILE A 124 6.37 -4.27 14.31
N ASP A 125 6.00 -4.34 13.03
CA ASP A 125 4.64 -4.07 12.55
C ASP A 125 4.10 -5.27 11.74
N PRO A 126 3.60 -6.33 12.40
CA PRO A 126 3.21 -7.58 11.73
C PRO A 126 2.08 -7.42 10.71
N ASN A 127 1.27 -6.38 10.88
CA ASN A 127 0.14 -6.04 10.02
C ASN A 127 0.57 -5.19 8.80
N ASN A 128 1.85 -4.87 8.65
CA ASN A 128 2.35 -4.13 7.49
C ASN A 128 2.50 -5.02 6.26
N TYR A 129 1.37 -5.24 5.60
CA TYR A 129 1.26 -6.05 4.40
C TYR A 129 2.00 -5.45 3.20
N ILE A 130 2.24 -4.14 3.17
CA ILE A 130 3.06 -3.49 2.14
C ILE A 130 4.50 -4.00 2.19
N ILE A 131 5.12 -4.01 3.37
CA ILE A 131 6.50 -4.52 3.56
C ILE A 131 6.55 -6.00 3.21
N ARG A 132 5.59 -6.79 3.70
CA ARG A 132 5.49 -8.24 3.40
C ARG A 132 5.44 -8.50 1.89
N LYS A 133 4.64 -7.74 1.16
CA LYS A 133 4.55 -7.82 -0.30
C LYS A 133 5.84 -7.45 -1.01
N GLN A 134 6.62 -6.49 -0.50
CA GLN A 134 7.91 -6.18 -1.11
C GLN A 134 8.89 -7.36 -1.01
N ILE A 135 8.94 -8.02 0.16
CA ILE A 135 9.76 -9.24 0.34
C ILE A 135 9.32 -10.31 -0.65
N TRP A 136 8.02 -10.62 -0.68
CA TRP A 136 7.49 -11.65 -1.55
C TRP A 136 7.70 -11.36 -3.03
N ALA A 137 7.61 -10.11 -3.45
CA ALA A 137 7.80 -9.73 -4.84
C ALA A 137 9.27 -9.82 -5.28
N ILE A 138 10.23 -9.69 -4.35
CA ILE A 138 11.65 -9.96 -4.61
C ILE A 138 11.92 -11.46 -4.67
N GLU A 139 11.41 -12.22 -3.71
CA GLU A 139 11.67 -13.66 -3.60
C GLU A 139 10.91 -14.49 -4.65
N ASN A 140 9.74 -14.02 -5.09
CA ASN A 140 8.81 -14.74 -5.96
C ASN A 140 8.25 -13.80 -7.06
N PRO A 141 9.09 -13.20 -7.92
CA PRO A 141 8.66 -12.18 -8.87
C PRO A 141 7.57 -12.65 -9.83
N ASP A 142 7.56 -13.94 -10.21
CA ASP A 142 6.54 -14.52 -11.09
C ASP A 142 5.13 -14.51 -10.48
N ARG A 143 5.01 -14.53 -9.14
CA ARG A 143 3.71 -14.44 -8.42
C ARG A 143 3.10 -13.05 -8.50
N PHE A 144 3.90 -12.05 -8.86
CA PHE A 144 3.46 -10.68 -8.99
C PHE A 144 3.41 -10.29 -10.46
N TYR A 145 4.52 -10.37 -11.20
CA TYR A 145 4.69 -9.65 -12.45
C TYR A 145 4.50 -10.48 -13.73
N LYS A 146 4.19 -11.78 -13.64
CA LYS A 146 3.95 -12.62 -14.82
C LYS A 146 2.58 -12.35 -15.46
N ASP A 147 1.55 -12.14 -14.63
CA ASP A 147 0.19 -11.78 -15.07
C ASP A 147 -0.55 -11.04 -13.94
N LYS A 148 -1.67 -11.57 -13.45
CA LYS A 148 -2.36 -11.07 -12.27
C LYS A 148 -1.56 -11.49 -11.03
N VAL A 149 -1.55 -10.61 -10.04
CA VAL A 149 -1.03 -10.92 -8.72
C VAL A 149 -1.71 -12.18 -8.17
N ASP A 150 -0.90 -13.15 -7.76
CA ASP A 150 -1.33 -14.46 -7.25
C ASP A 150 -1.80 -14.33 -5.78
N TYR A 151 -3.01 -13.80 -5.59
CA TYR A 151 -3.62 -13.65 -4.26
C TYR A 151 -3.81 -14.98 -3.52
N PRO A 152 -4.26 -16.08 -4.15
CA PRO A 152 -4.36 -17.37 -3.46
C PRO A 152 -3.01 -17.85 -2.90
N TRP A 153 -1.91 -17.61 -3.62
CA TRP A 153 -0.57 -17.91 -3.10
C TRP A 153 -0.20 -17.05 -1.89
N GLN A 154 -0.59 -15.77 -1.87
CA GLN A 154 -0.37 -14.87 -0.73
C GLN A 154 -1.16 -15.32 0.49
N ASP A 155 -2.43 -15.68 0.33
CA ASP A 155 -3.28 -16.20 1.41
C ASP A 155 -2.66 -17.46 2.03
N ALA A 156 -2.17 -18.38 1.19
CA ALA A 156 -1.46 -19.57 1.64
C ALA A 156 -0.12 -19.29 2.34
N GLN A 157 0.52 -18.13 2.11
CA GLN A 157 1.69 -17.73 2.91
C GLN A 157 1.26 -17.18 4.27
N LEU A 158 0.20 -16.36 4.30
CA LEU A 158 -0.35 -15.83 5.55
C LEU A 158 -0.80 -16.95 6.50
N GLU A 159 -1.44 -17.99 5.98
CA GLU A 159 -1.83 -19.18 6.76
C GLU A 159 -0.62 -19.89 7.40
N LYS A 160 0.57 -19.76 6.82
CA LYS A 160 1.83 -20.31 7.35
C LYS A 160 2.53 -19.33 8.30
N GLY A 161 1.98 -18.14 8.52
CA GLY A 161 2.62 -17.05 9.27
C GLY A 161 3.78 -16.38 8.53
N LEU A 162 3.87 -16.58 7.21
CA LEU A 162 4.93 -16.03 6.34
C LEU A 162 4.52 -14.72 5.68
#